data_AF-A0A2U2MZS8-F1
#
_entry.id   AF-A0A2U2MZS8-F1
#
_cell.length_a   1.000
_cell.length_b   1.000
_cell.length_c   1.000
_cell.angle_alpha   90.00
_cell.angle_beta   90.00
_cell.angle_gamma   90.00
#
_symmetry.space_group_name_H-M   'P 1'
#
loop_
_entity.id
_entity.type
_entity.pdbx_description
1 polymer ?
#
loop_
_entity_poly.entity_id
_entity_poly.type
_entity_poly.pdbx_seq_one_letter_code
_entity_poly.pdbx_strand_id
1 'polypeptide(L)'
;MSGDHSPHQVSAAGTRTQLRLLQITDTHLFADTRAQLAGVDTEATTQAVLEHLRWAEAPADVLLHTGDLVHDGSEAAYRRLKQRLEEFGVRGLVMPGNHDAPAMLQRLYAHGRVTWARNAVLGNWQLITLNTFTGNGAGGHLTAAELDALDRCLVAEPERHALVCLHHHPVAMGCEWIDGIGVDNGEALFRVLDRHPQVRGVVWGHVHQSFDDERRGVRLLATPSTGLQFRPGSREFAVDDRPPGYRWLHLDADGGIDTDVVRLPAAMHDVDLECGGYR
;
A
#
# COMPACT_ATOMS: atom_id res chain seq x y z
N MET A 1 28.85 10.96 -0.29
CA MET A 1 28.45 12.35 0.03
C MET A 1 27.12 12.27 0.75
N SER A 2 27.14 12.55 2.04
CA SER A 2 26.03 12.42 2.99
C SER A 2 25.04 13.57 2.78
N GLY A 3 23.88 13.28 2.19
CA GLY A 3 22.77 14.21 2.07
C GLY A 3 21.95 14.20 3.35
N ASP A 4 22.09 15.26 4.14
CA ASP A 4 21.21 15.61 5.24
C ASP A 4 19.80 15.88 4.66
N HIS A 5 18.77 15.25 5.23
CA HIS A 5 17.36 15.41 4.84
C HIS A 5 16.62 15.97 6.04
N SER A 6 16.56 17.30 6.09
CA SER A 6 15.86 18.02 7.15
C SER A 6 14.35 17.76 7.08
N PRO A 7 13.67 17.57 8.22
CA PRO A 7 12.23 17.39 8.26
C PRO A 7 11.52 18.72 7.94
N HIS A 8 10.58 18.69 7.00
CA HIS A 8 9.66 19.79 6.76
C HIS A 8 8.56 19.79 7.83
N GLN A 9 8.67 20.69 8.81
CA GLN A 9 7.58 21.03 9.72
C GLN A 9 6.79 22.22 9.17
N VAL A 10 5.47 22.05 9.01
CA VAL A 10 4.52 23.15 8.84
C VAL A 10 3.39 22.91 9.85
N SER A 11 3.18 23.87 10.75
CA SER A 11 2.04 23.88 11.66
C SER A 11 0.78 24.31 10.92
N ALA A 12 -0.32 23.55 11.06
CA ALA A 12 -1.65 23.98 10.65
C ALA A 12 -2.68 23.73 11.77
N ALA A 13 -3.63 24.67 11.84
CA ALA A 13 -4.64 24.91 12.84
C ALA A 13 -5.60 23.74 13.16
N GLY A 14 -6.05 23.69 14.42
CA GLY A 14 -7.14 22.85 14.93
C GLY A 14 -6.73 21.41 15.22
N THR A 15 -6.84 20.96 16.48
CA THR A 15 -6.64 19.55 16.84
C THR A 15 -7.76 18.70 16.22
N ARG A 16 -7.58 18.30 14.97
CA ARG A 16 -8.32 17.17 14.39
C ARG A 16 -8.02 15.96 15.26
N THR A 17 -9.05 15.38 15.84
CA THR A 17 -8.94 14.22 16.75
C THR A 17 -8.74 12.90 15.99
N GLN A 18 -8.81 12.93 14.66
CA GLN A 18 -8.77 11.76 13.80
C GLN A 18 -8.18 12.13 12.44
N LEU A 19 -7.32 11.27 11.91
CA LEU A 19 -6.80 11.35 10.54
C LEU A 19 -7.53 10.36 9.64
N ARG A 20 -7.94 10.79 8.45
CA ARG A 20 -8.58 9.92 7.45
C ARG A 20 -7.59 9.56 6.35
N LEU A 21 -7.28 8.28 6.22
CA LEU A 21 -6.45 7.72 5.17
C LEU A 21 -7.32 6.95 4.17
N LEU A 22 -6.96 7.03 2.90
CA LEU A 22 -7.48 6.17 1.85
C LEU A 22 -6.33 5.32 1.35
N GLN A 23 -6.44 4.01 1.48
CA GLN A 23 -5.46 3.06 0.98
C GLN A 23 -5.96 2.42 -0.32
N ILE A 24 -5.19 2.60 -1.38
CA ILE A 24 -5.28 1.84 -2.63
C ILE A 24 -4.02 1.00 -2.80
N THR A 25 -4.08 0.00 -3.66
CA THR A 25 -2.95 -0.88 -3.92
C THR A 25 -3.10 -1.60 -5.26
N ASP A 26 -1.98 -2.10 -5.78
CA ASP A 26 -1.95 -3.03 -6.92
C ASP A 26 -2.74 -2.48 -8.12
N THR A 27 -2.36 -1.29 -8.61
CA THR A 27 -2.97 -0.65 -9.79
C THR A 27 -2.53 -1.29 -11.08
N HIS A 28 -1.31 -1.85 -11.13
CA HIS A 28 -0.79 -2.56 -12.30
C HIS A 28 -0.99 -1.82 -13.63
N LEU A 29 -0.67 -0.52 -13.67
CA LEU A 29 -0.74 0.22 -14.93
C LEU A 29 0.38 -0.22 -15.89
N PHE A 30 0.06 -0.23 -17.17
CA PHE A 30 1.00 -0.53 -18.26
C PHE A 30 1.37 0.74 -19.03
N ALA A 31 2.43 0.73 -19.84
CA ALA A 31 2.70 1.84 -20.77
C ALA A 31 1.55 2.00 -21.78
N ASP A 32 1.13 0.89 -22.41
CA ASP A 32 -0.04 0.85 -23.31
C ASP A 32 -1.32 0.84 -22.47
N THR A 33 -2.12 1.91 -22.58
CA THR A 33 -3.38 2.05 -21.84
C THR A 33 -4.47 1.07 -22.29
N ARG A 34 -4.22 0.26 -23.31
CA ARG A 34 -5.13 -0.80 -23.77
C ARG A 34 -4.69 -2.19 -23.31
N ALA A 35 -3.52 -2.31 -22.66
CA ALA A 35 -3.10 -3.57 -22.09
C ALA A 35 -4.04 -3.95 -20.93
N GLN A 36 -4.27 -5.24 -20.79
CA GLN A 36 -5.14 -5.80 -19.78
C GLN A 36 -4.39 -6.81 -18.92
N LEU A 37 -4.77 -6.92 -17.66
CA LEU A 37 -4.26 -7.92 -16.72
C LEU A 37 -5.33 -8.98 -16.49
N ALA A 38 -5.15 -10.18 -17.05
CA ALA A 38 -6.15 -11.26 -17.01
C ALA A 38 -7.56 -10.79 -17.45
N GLY A 39 -7.63 -10.06 -18.58
CA GLY A 39 -8.86 -9.48 -19.13
C GLY A 39 -9.26 -8.14 -18.52
N VAL A 40 -8.67 -7.74 -17.39
CA VAL A 40 -9.01 -6.51 -16.68
C VAL A 40 -8.32 -5.30 -17.29
N ASP A 41 -9.10 -4.28 -17.67
CA ASP A 41 -8.59 -2.95 -18.03
C ASP A 41 -8.18 -2.20 -16.76
N THR A 42 -6.89 -2.28 -16.41
CA THR A 42 -6.35 -1.68 -15.18
C THR A 42 -6.39 -0.15 -15.17
N GLU A 43 -6.41 0.49 -16.35
CA GLU A 43 -6.55 1.93 -16.48
C GLU A 43 -7.98 2.36 -16.11
N ALA A 44 -8.98 1.65 -16.63
CA ALA A 44 -10.39 1.91 -16.34
C ALA A 44 -10.73 1.64 -14.88
N THR A 45 -10.28 0.51 -14.31
CA THR A 45 -10.60 0.18 -12.91
C THR A 45 -9.91 1.14 -11.94
N THR A 46 -8.64 1.49 -12.18
CA THR A 46 -7.91 2.49 -11.37
C THR A 46 -8.63 3.84 -11.42
N GLN A 47 -9.04 4.29 -12.60
CA GLN A 47 -9.77 5.55 -12.75
C GLN A 47 -11.11 5.51 -12.00
N ALA A 48 -11.86 4.42 -12.13
CA ALA A 48 -13.14 4.26 -11.44
C ALA A 48 -12.98 4.30 -9.90
N VAL A 49 -11.93 3.67 -9.35
CA VAL A 49 -11.63 3.74 -7.92
C VAL A 49 -11.31 5.18 -7.51
N LEU A 50 -10.41 5.87 -8.22
CA LEU A 50 -10.04 7.25 -7.89
C LEU A 50 -11.24 8.22 -7.98
N GLU A 51 -12.13 8.02 -8.94
CA GLU A 51 -13.38 8.78 -9.05
C GLU A 51 -14.32 8.49 -7.88
N HIS A 52 -14.50 7.22 -7.51
CA HIS A 52 -15.33 6.85 -6.36
C HIS A 52 -14.81 7.49 -5.07
N LEU A 53 -13.50 7.41 -4.82
CA LEU A 53 -12.85 8.04 -3.67
C LEU A 53 -13.10 9.56 -3.61
N ARG A 54 -13.04 10.24 -4.76
CA ARG A 54 -13.23 11.69 -4.82
C ARG A 54 -14.64 12.11 -4.40
N TRP A 55 -15.65 11.29 -4.70
CA TRP A 55 -17.05 11.59 -4.39
C TRP A 55 -17.51 11.07 -3.03
N ALA A 56 -17.13 9.86 -2.65
CA ALA A 56 -17.66 9.17 -1.48
C ALA A 56 -16.85 9.41 -0.19
N GLU A 57 -15.56 9.73 -0.31
CA GLU A 57 -14.62 9.62 0.82
C GLU A 57 -13.93 10.94 1.20
N ALA A 58 -14.29 12.06 0.56
CA ALA A 58 -13.71 13.36 0.83
C ALA A 58 -14.31 14.04 2.09
N PRO A 59 -13.50 14.77 2.89
CA PRO A 59 -12.07 15.01 2.73
C PRO A 59 -11.19 13.97 3.44
N ALA A 60 -10.23 13.39 2.71
CA ALA A 60 -9.15 12.57 3.27
C ALA A 60 -7.89 13.40 3.53
N ASP A 61 -7.09 13.00 4.50
CA ASP A 61 -5.81 13.64 4.83
C ASP A 61 -4.65 13.06 4.00
N VAL A 62 -4.67 11.75 3.72
CA VAL A 62 -3.63 11.04 2.94
C VAL A 62 -4.23 9.97 2.03
N LEU A 63 -3.71 9.89 0.80
CA LEU A 63 -3.86 8.75 -0.10
C LEU A 63 -2.60 7.88 -0.01
N LEU A 64 -2.72 6.67 0.49
CA LEU A 64 -1.66 5.68 0.62
C LEU A 64 -1.74 4.67 -0.54
N HIS A 65 -0.61 4.42 -1.23
CA HIS A 65 -0.50 3.37 -2.25
C HIS A 65 0.53 2.32 -1.83
N THR A 66 0.08 1.11 -1.50
CA THR A 66 0.91 0.04 -0.92
C THR A 66 1.56 -0.90 -1.96
N GLY A 67 2.14 -0.33 -3.02
CA GLY A 67 2.90 -1.10 -4.03
C GLY A 67 2.12 -1.57 -5.24
N ASP A 68 2.87 -2.16 -6.18
CA ASP A 68 2.48 -2.57 -7.52
C ASP A 68 1.74 -1.48 -8.29
N LEU A 69 2.42 -0.33 -8.36
CA LEU A 69 1.94 0.86 -9.05
C LEU A 69 1.81 0.60 -10.56
N VAL A 70 2.80 -0.07 -11.14
CA VAL A 70 2.84 -0.44 -12.55
C VAL A 70 3.06 -1.94 -12.68
N HIS A 71 2.71 -2.50 -13.83
CA HIS A 71 2.89 -3.93 -14.10
C HIS A 71 4.17 -4.22 -14.90
N ASP A 72 4.50 -3.34 -15.86
CA ASP A 72 5.57 -3.56 -16.86
C ASP A 72 6.87 -2.79 -16.57
N GLY A 73 6.98 -2.14 -15.39
CA GLY A 73 8.13 -1.34 -14.98
C GLY A 73 8.36 -0.07 -15.80
N SER A 74 7.43 0.32 -16.67
CA SER A 74 7.64 1.41 -17.62
C SER A 74 7.59 2.80 -16.97
N GLU A 75 8.54 3.67 -17.34
CA GLU A 75 8.54 5.07 -16.88
C GLU A 75 7.27 5.83 -17.29
N ALA A 76 6.71 5.51 -18.46
CA ALA A 76 5.47 6.13 -18.96
C ALA A 76 4.28 5.84 -18.02
N ALA A 77 4.11 4.58 -17.59
CA ALA A 77 3.06 4.21 -16.65
C ALA A 77 3.23 4.92 -15.30
N TYR A 78 4.46 4.98 -14.78
CA TYR A 78 4.74 5.69 -13.52
C TYR A 78 4.39 7.16 -13.57
N ARG A 79 4.78 7.86 -14.64
CA ARG A 79 4.50 9.29 -14.80
C ARG A 79 3.00 9.55 -14.90
N ARG A 80 2.28 8.70 -15.63
CA ARG A 80 0.82 8.80 -15.75
C ARG A 80 0.13 8.55 -14.41
N LEU A 81 0.53 7.52 -13.68
CA LEU A 81 -0.01 7.27 -12.35
C LEU A 81 0.27 8.45 -11.41
N LYS A 82 1.52 8.94 -11.36
CA LYS A 82 1.88 10.10 -10.53
C LYS A 82 1.00 11.29 -10.83
N GLN A 83 0.80 11.62 -12.11
CA GLN A 83 -0.06 12.71 -12.53
C GLN A 83 -1.50 12.53 -12.02
N ARG A 84 -2.10 11.35 -12.22
CA ARG A 84 -3.47 11.03 -11.75
C ARG A 84 -3.60 11.18 -10.23
N LEU A 85 -2.63 10.64 -9.48
CA LEU A 85 -2.61 10.74 -8.02
C LEU A 85 -2.40 12.19 -7.55
N GLU A 86 -1.60 12.99 -8.26
CA GLU A 86 -1.44 14.41 -7.95
C GLU A 86 -2.72 15.20 -8.21
N GLU A 87 -3.40 14.94 -9.32
CA GLU A 87 -4.70 15.53 -9.66
C GLU A 87 -5.82 15.15 -8.68
N PHE A 88 -5.66 14.05 -7.92
CA PHE A 88 -6.58 13.71 -6.82
C PHE A 88 -6.62 14.81 -5.74
N GLY A 89 -5.54 15.59 -5.58
CA GLY A 89 -5.54 16.80 -4.75
C GLY A 89 -5.23 16.58 -3.26
N VAL A 90 -5.08 15.32 -2.83
CA VAL A 90 -4.69 14.95 -1.45
C VAL A 90 -3.20 14.58 -1.41
N ARG A 91 -2.54 14.75 -0.26
CA ARG A 91 -1.15 14.29 -0.07
C ARG A 91 -1.09 12.78 -0.33
N GLY A 92 -0.19 12.36 -1.20
CA GLY A 92 0.01 10.95 -1.53
C GLY A 92 1.30 10.39 -0.93
N LEU A 93 1.23 9.19 -0.38
CA LEU A 93 2.38 8.39 0.03
C LEU A 93 2.37 7.08 -0.73
N VAL A 94 3.41 6.78 -1.48
CA VAL A 94 3.54 5.54 -2.25
C VAL A 94 4.74 4.74 -1.79
N MET A 95 4.76 3.45 -2.08
CA MET A 95 5.92 2.57 -1.90
C MET A 95 5.96 1.53 -3.03
N PRO A 96 7.11 0.91 -3.34
CA PRO A 96 7.20 -0.09 -4.39
C PRO A 96 6.59 -1.44 -3.97
N GLY A 97 6.01 -2.15 -4.93
CA GLY A 97 5.75 -3.59 -4.88
C GLY A 97 6.77 -4.40 -5.66
N ASN A 98 6.48 -5.67 -5.97
CA ASN A 98 7.39 -6.54 -6.72
C ASN A 98 7.44 -6.24 -8.22
N HIS A 99 6.37 -5.68 -8.81
CA HIS A 99 6.36 -5.24 -10.20
C HIS A 99 7.04 -3.87 -10.40
N ASP A 100 7.40 -3.21 -9.31
CA ASP A 100 7.96 -1.88 -9.33
C ASP A 100 9.49 -1.84 -9.42
N ALA A 101 10.04 -0.69 -9.85
CA ALA A 101 11.47 -0.40 -9.80
C ALA A 101 11.76 0.68 -8.74
N PRO A 102 12.33 0.33 -7.56
CA PRO A 102 12.62 1.31 -6.51
C PRO A 102 13.44 2.53 -6.99
N ALA A 103 14.43 2.32 -7.85
CA ALA A 103 15.22 3.42 -8.42
C ALA A 103 14.37 4.39 -9.26
N MET A 104 13.31 3.88 -9.91
CA MET A 104 12.36 4.69 -10.67
C MET A 104 11.48 5.53 -9.73
N LEU A 105 10.95 4.92 -8.65
CA LEU A 105 10.17 5.64 -7.66
C LEU A 105 11.00 6.72 -6.95
N GLN A 106 12.24 6.41 -6.56
CA GLN A 106 13.16 7.39 -5.95
C GLN A 106 13.36 8.63 -6.83
N ARG A 107 13.38 8.47 -8.15
CA ARG A 107 13.55 9.59 -9.08
C ARG A 107 12.24 10.32 -9.35
N LEU A 108 11.17 9.60 -9.67
CA LEU A 108 9.91 10.20 -10.12
C LEU A 108 9.03 10.70 -8.98
N TYR A 109 9.10 10.06 -7.81
CA TYR A 109 8.29 10.36 -6.63
C TYR A 109 9.14 11.01 -5.51
N ALA A 110 10.28 11.62 -5.84
CA ALA A 110 11.11 12.36 -4.87
C ALA A 110 10.38 13.57 -4.28
N HIS A 111 9.57 14.24 -5.10
CA HIS A 111 8.95 15.54 -4.78
C HIS A 111 7.53 15.63 -5.35
N GLY A 112 6.82 16.69 -4.95
CA GLY A 112 5.45 16.95 -5.34
C GLY A 112 4.46 16.61 -4.24
N ARG A 113 3.18 16.50 -4.60
CA ARG A 113 2.11 16.17 -3.66
C ARG A 113 2.09 14.68 -3.30
N VAL A 114 2.53 13.84 -4.25
CA VAL A 114 2.60 12.38 -4.13
C VAL A 114 4.06 11.98 -4.13
N THR A 115 4.54 11.43 -3.03
CA THR A 115 5.95 11.08 -2.85
C THR A 115 6.13 9.67 -2.32
N TRP A 116 7.30 9.10 -2.56
CA TRP A 116 7.79 7.96 -1.81
C TRP A 116 8.73 8.46 -0.71
N ALA A 117 8.32 8.31 0.54
CA ALA A 117 9.09 8.72 1.70
C ALA A 117 9.05 7.63 2.77
N ARG A 118 10.18 7.38 3.42
CA ARG A 118 10.28 6.36 4.48
C ARG A 118 9.35 6.63 5.66
N ASN A 119 9.20 7.90 6.04
CA ASN A 119 8.40 8.31 7.18
C ASN A 119 7.61 9.57 6.83
N ALA A 120 6.34 9.61 7.25
CA ALA A 120 5.50 10.80 7.22
C ALA A 120 4.81 10.99 8.57
N VAL A 121 5.19 12.05 9.29
CA VAL A 121 4.56 12.47 10.55
C VAL A 121 3.32 13.30 10.25
N LEU A 122 2.19 12.92 10.83
CA LEU A 122 0.87 13.52 10.65
C LEU A 122 0.16 13.57 12.00
N GLY A 123 0.03 14.74 12.62
CA GLY A 123 -0.62 14.83 13.95
C GLY A 123 -0.01 13.84 14.95
N ASN A 124 -0.82 13.04 15.64
CA ASN A 124 -0.37 12.04 16.61
C ASN A 124 0.16 10.74 15.98
N TRP A 125 0.26 10.68 14.65
CA TRP A 125 0.65 9.49 13.92
C TRP A 125 1.95 9.68 13.12
N GLN A 126 2.60 8.56 12.86
CA GLN A 126 3.63 8.41 11.84
C GLN A 126 3.28 7.24 10.92
N LEU A 127 3.43 7.44 9.62
CA LEU A 127 3.31 6.40 8.61
C LEU A 127 4.72 6.01 8.18
N ILE A 128 5.08 4.74 8.35
CA ILE A 128 6.41 4.24 8.01
C ILE A 128 6.28 3.29 6.82
N THR A 129 6.85 3.64 5.67
CA THR A 129 6.86 2.75 4.50
C THR A 129 8.13 1.89 4.51
N LEU A 130 7.95 0.60 4.29
CA LEU A 130 9.05 -0.35 4.14
C LEU A 130 9.18 -0.79 2.68
N ASN A 131 10.42 -0.99 2.25
CA ASN A 131 10.72 -1.58 0.95
C ASN A 131 11.01 -3.08 1.10
N THR A 132 10.10 -3.90 0.59
CA THR A 132 10.22 -5.36 0.54
C THR A 132 10.75 -5.89 -0.80
N PHE A 133 11.02 -5.01 -1.78
CA PHE A 133 11.44 -5.40 -3.12
C PHE A 133 12.79 -6.15 -3.10
N THR A 134 12.82 -7.29 -3.79
CA THR A 134 14.01 -8.15 -3.91
C THR A 134 14.67 -8.10 -5.29
N GLY A 135 13.92 -7.65 -6.31
CA GLY A 135 14.31 -7.77 -7.71
C GLY A 135 14.26 -9.20 -8.26
N ASN A 136 13.81 -10.18 -7.46
CA ASN A 136 13.81 -11.59 -7.79
C ASN A 136 12.44 -12.22 -7.49
N GLY A 137 11.61 -12.36 -8.52
CA GLY A 137 10.29 -12.98 -8.40
C GLY A 137 9.27 -12.11 -7.67
N ALA A 138 8.16 -12.73 -7.26
CA ALA A 138 7.05 -12.05 -6.60
C ALA A 138 7.18 -12.00 -5.07
N GLY A 139 8.23 -12.59 -4.49
CA GLY A 139 8.44 -12.66 -3.04
C GLY A 139 9.10 -11.41 -2.45
N GLY A 140 8.80 -11.13 -1.18
CA GLY A 140 9.35 -10.01 -0.43
C GLY A 140 10.44 -10.40 0.57
N HIS A 141 11.35 -9.48 0.84
CA HIS A 141 12.35 -9.63 1.91
C HIS A 141 12.64 -8.29 2.58
N LEU A 142 12.76 -8.28 3.91
CA LEU A 142 13.20 -7.10 4.67
C LEU A 142 14.68 -7.23 5.03
N THR A 143 15.52 -6.44 4.38
CA THR A 143 16.96 -6.42 4.70
C THR A 143 17.22 -5.94 6.14
N ALA A 144 18.37 -6.30 6.71
CA ALA A 144 18.77 -5.80 8.03
C ALA A 144 18.78 -4.26 8.07
N ALA A 145 19.24 -3.60 7.00
CA ALA A 145 19.25 -2.14 6.92
C ALA A 145 17.83 -1.53 6.92
N GLU A 146 16.86 -2.24 6.32
CA GLU A 146 15.45 -1.83 6.30
C GLU A 146 14.80 -1.97 7.69
N LEU A 147 15.07 -3.08 8.40
CA LEU A 147 14.62 -3.31 9.76
C LEU A 147 15.26 -2.33 10.76
N ASP A 148 16.55 -2.03 10.61
CA ASP A 148 17.24 -1.03 11.42
C ASP A 148 16.67 0.38 11.14
N ALA A 149 16.30 0.67 9.90
CA ALA A 149 15.66 1.93 9.54
C ALA A 149 14.26 2.07 10.17
N LEU A 150 13.48 0.99 10.19
CA LEU A 150 12.22 0.92 10.92
C LEU A 150 12.40 1.21 12.41
N ASP A 151 13.35 0.54 13.07
CA ASP A 151 13.65 0.74 14.49
C ASP A 151 14.02 2.21 14.77
N ARG A 152 14.87 2.81 13.92
CA ARG A 152 15.25 4.22 14.04
C ARG A 152 14.06 5.17 13.90
N CYS A 153 13.13 4.92 12.96
CA CYS A 153 11.92 5.75 12.82
C CYS A 153 11.05 5.67 14.09
N LEU A 154 10.84 4.46 14.61
CA LEU A 154 10.03 4.24 15.81
C LEU A 154 10.66 4.88 17.06
N VAL A 155 11.98 4.78 17.22
CA VAL A 155 12.73 5.42 18.32
C VAL A 155 12.69 6.96 18.23
N ALA A 156 12.68 7.51 17.02
CA ALA A 156 12.71 8.96 16.82
C ALA A 156 11.38 9.65 17.21
N GLU A 157 10.25 8.92 17.14
CA GLU A 157 8.91 9.46 17.41
C GLU A 157 8.14 8.55 18.39
N PRO A 158 8.63 8.38 19.64
CA PRO A 158 8.08 7.39 20.58
C PRO A 158 6.68 7.74 21.08
N GLU A 159 6.34 9.03 21.10
CA GLU A 159 5.04 9.54 21.54
C GLU A 159 3.96 9.50 20.44
N ARG A 160 4.30 9.08 19.22
CA ARG A 160 3.37 9.01 18.09
C ARG A 160 3.00 7.57 17.79
N HIS A 161 1.71 7.34 17.57
CA HIS A 161 1.23 6.06 17.06
C HIS A 161 1.82 5.78 15.68
N ALA A 162 2.13 4.52 15.39
CA ALA A 162 2.75 4.13 14.12
C ALA A 162 1.86 3.18 13.33
N LEU A 163 1.68 3.52 12.05
CA LEU A 163 1.15 2.64 11.01
C LEU A 163 2.30 2.22 10.09
N VAL A 164 2.67 0.95 10.14
CA VAL A 164 3.73 0.39 9.29
C VAL A 164 3.10 -0.10 7.99
N CYS A 165 3.66 0.34 6.87
CA CYS A 165 3.11 0.09 5.54
C CYS A 165 4.15 -0.67 4.72
N LEU A 166 3.76 -1.78 4.10
CA LEU A 166 4.62 -2.59 3.22
C LEU A 166 3.80 -3.16 2.07
N HIS A 167 4.43 -3.73 1.06
CA HIS A 167 3.70 -4.34 -0.05
C HIS A 167 3.34 -5.81 0.22
N HIS A 168 4.34 -6.65 0.53
CA HIS A 168 4.12 -8.08 0.73
C HIS A 168 3.58 -8.39 2.13
N HIS A 169 2.74 -9.42 2.25
CA HIS A 169 2.13 -9.83 3.50
C HIS A 169 3.17 -10.42 4.48
N PRO A 170 3.14 -10.05 5.78
CA PRO A 170 4.05 -10.59 6.79
C PRO A 170 3.52 -11.85 7.50
N VAL A 171 2.29 -12.27 7.20
CA VAL A 171 1.59 -13.42 7.80
C VAL A 171 0.90 -14.24 6.72
N ALA A 172 0.70 -15.54 6.97
CA ALA A 172 -0.03 -16.40 6.05
C ALA A 172 -1.46 -15.91 5.82
N MET A 173 -1.87 -15.89 4.57
CA MET A 173 -3.20 -15.56 4.08
C MET A 173 -4.11 -16.79 4.00
N GLY A 174 -3.56 -18.00 4.20
CA GLY A 174 -4.31 -19.25 4.07
C GLY A 174 -4.58 -19.64 2.62
N CYS A 175 -3.69 -19.23 1.71
CA CYS A 175 -3.78 -19.46 0.28
C CYS A 175 -2.40 -19.93 -0.20
N GLU A 176 -2.25 -21.21 -0.50
CA GLU A 176 -0.94 -21.90 -0.60
C GLU A 176 0.05 -21.20 -1.53
N TRP A 177 -0.41 -20.73 -2.70
CA TRP A 177 0.45 -20.04 -3.64
C TRP A 177 0.80 -18.60 -3.22
N ILE A 178 -0.13 -17.89 -2.58
CA ILE A 178 0.11 -16.53 -2.06
C ILE A 178 1.07 -16.61 -0.87
N ASP A 179 0.87 -17.58 0.02
CA ASP A 179 1.72 -17.80 1.20
C ASP A 179 3.18 -18.11 0.79
N GLY A 180 3.41 -18.57 -0.45
CA GLY A 180 4.73 -18.77 -1.03
C GLY A 180 5.44 -17.50 -1.52
N ILE A 181 4.75 -16.36 -1.58
CA ILE A 181 5.26 -15.08 -2.11
C ILE A 181 5.18 -13.91 -1.10
N GLY A 182 4.98 -14.20 0.18
CA GLY A 182 5.02 -13.20 1.26
C GLY A 182 6.40 -12.65 1.58
N VAL A 183 6.50 -11.91 2.69
CA VAL A 183 7.79 -11.56 3.29
C VAL A 183 8.40 -12.81 3.92
N ASP A 184 9.50 -13.30 3.37
CA ASP A 184 10.15 -14.54 3.81
C ASP A 184 10.66 -14.50 5.26
N ASN A 185 10.86 -13.29 5.80
CA ASN A 185 11.35 -13.03 7.15
C ASN A 185 10.40 -12.18 7.98
N GLY A 186 9.08 -12.37 7.84
CA GLY A 186 8.04 -11.67 8.61
C GLY A 186 8.25 -11.69 10.14
N GLU A 187 8.78 -12.77 10.70
CA GLU A 187 9.14 -12.83 12.13
C GLU A 187 10.23 -11.80 12.53
N ALA A 188 11.12 -11.44 11.62
CA ALA A 188 12.11 -10.38 11.87
C ALA A 188 11.45 -9.01 11.97
N LEU A 189 10.43 -8.72 11.15
CA LEU A 189 9.60 -7.53 11.29
C LEU A 189 8.93 -7.50 12.66
N PHE A 190 8.24 -8.58 13.03
CA PHE A 190 7.51 -8.62 14.30
C PHE A 190 8.41 -8.48 15.53
N ARG A 191 9.64 -9.02 15.51
CA ARG A 191 10.61 -8.78 16.59
C ARG A 191 10.97 -7.30 16.76
N VAL A 192 11.01 -6.51 15.70
CA VAL A 192 11.18 -5.06 15.80
C VAL A 192 9.92 -4.44 16.38
N LEU A 193 8.74 -4.74 15.80
CA LEU A 193 7.47 -4.12 16.23
C LEU A 193 7.14 -4.41 17.71
N ASP A 194 7.43 -5.62 18.20
CA ASP A 194 7.17 -6.05 19.58
C ASP A 194 7.94 -5.22 20.63
N ARG A 195 8.97 -4.46 20.23
CA ARG A 195 9.71 -3.55 21.11
C ARG A 195 9.08 -2.15 21.22
N HIS A 196 8.08 -1.84 20.39
CA HIS A 196 7.56 -0.50 20.18
C HIS A 196 6.05 -0.45 20.44
N PRO A 197 5.62 -0.17 21.68
CA PRO A 197 4.21 -0.20 22.08
C PRO A 197 3.34 0.87 21.39
N GLN A 198 3.95 1.84 20.72
CA GLN A 198 3.29 2.86 19.91
C GLN A 198 2.88 2.36 18.53
N VAL A 199 3.36 1.19 18.07
CA VAL A 199 2.86 0.57 16.83
C VAL A 199 1.42 0.12 17.04
N ARG A 200 0.53 0.53 16.14
CA ARG A 200 -0.91 0.23 16.20
C ARG A 200 -1.41 -0.58 15.02
N GLY A 201 -0.75 -0.50 13.87
CA GLY A 201 -1.15 -1.28 12.72
C GLY A 201 -0.04 -1.56 11.72
N VAL A 202 -0.27 -2.61 10.92
CA VAL A 202 0.51 -2.99 9.75
C VAL A 202 -0.44 -3.14 8.56
N VAL A 203 -0.21 -2.42 7.47
CA VAL A 203 -1.04 -2.45 6.26
C VAL A 203 -0.25 -2.91 5.04
N TRP A 204 -0.85 -3.76 4.20
CA TRP A 204 -0.20 -4.25 2.98
C TRP A 204 -1.13 -4.45 1.78
N GLY A 205 -0.52 -4.66 0.62
CA GLY A 205 -1.13 -4.92 -0.70
C GLY A 205 -0.89 -6.36 -1.15
N HIS A 206 -0.50 -6.57 -2.41
CA HIS A 206 0.07 -7.81 -2.99
C HIS A 206 -0.87 -9.02 -3.09
N VAL A 207 -1.77 -9.20 -2.12
CA VAL A 207 -2.60 -10.40 -1.98
C VAL A 207 -3.93 -10.29 -2.71
N HIS A 208 -4.28 -9.10 -3.20
CA HIS A 208 -5.53 -8.77 -3.90
C HIS A 208 -6.77 -9.30 -3.16
N GLN A 209 -6.71 -9.26 -1.83
CA GLN A 209 -7.67 -9.79 -0.89
C GLN A 209 -7.73 -8.86 0.33
N SER A 210 -8.85 -8.90 1.04
CA SER A 210 -8.97 -8.25 2.34
C SER A 210 -8.52 -9.21 3.44
N PHE A 211 -7.75 -8.69 4.40
CA PHE A 211 -7.39 -9.37 5.64
C PHE A 211 -7.54 -8.39 6.78
N ASP A 212 -7.99 -8.88 7.93
CA ASP A 212 -8.15 -8.09 9.14
C ASP A 212 -8.03 -9.01 10.36
N ASP A 213 -6.93 -8.89 11.08
CA ASP A 213 -6.66 -9.64 12.30
C ASP A 213 -5.85 -8.77 13.27
N GLU A 214 -5.61 -9.25 14.48
CA GLU A 214 -4.82 -8.56 15.49
C GLU A 214 -3.74 -9.47 16.08
N ARG A 215 -2.52 -8.93 16.18
CA ARG A 215 -1.40 -9.57 16.87
C ARG A 215 -0.87 -8.66 17.96
N ARG A 216 -1.08 -9.04 19.22
CA ARG A 216 -0.55 -8.33 20.41
C ARG A 216 -0.90 -6.83 20.43
N GLY A 217 -2.15 -6.47 20.10
CA GLY A 217 -2.60 -5.08 20.04
C GLY A 217 -2.14 -4.32 18.80
N VAL A 218 -1.56 -5.00 17.80
CA VAL A 218 -1.23 -4.44 16.48
C VAL A 218 -2.20 -5.02 15.45
N ARG A 219 -2.99 -4.18 14.80
CA ARG A 219 -3.93 -4.59 13.75
C ARG A 219 -3.20 -4.90 12.46
N LEU A 220 -3.55 -5.98 11.80
CA LEU A 220 -2.91 -6.49 10.59
C LEU A 220 -3.93 -6.43 9.46
N LEU A 221 -3.66 -5.65 8.41
CA LEU A 221 -4.65 -5.30 7.40
C LEU A 221 -4.11 -5.50 5.98
N ALA A 222 -4.77 -6.36 5.20
CA ALA A 222 -4.61 -6.39 3.74
C ALA A 222 -5.74 -5.62 3.06
N THR A 223 -5.44 -5.01 1.93
CA THR A 223 -6.38 -4.24 1.12
C THR A 223 -6.51 -4.86 -0.26
N PRO A 224 -7.72 -4.96 -0.82
CA PRO A 224 -7.89 -5.46 -2.17
C PRO A 224 -7.27 -4.54 -3.22
N SER A 225 -6.96 -5.14 -4.38
CA SER A 225 -6.48 -4.40 -5.54
C SER A 225 -7.56 -3.47 -6.09
N THR A 226 -7.10 -2.40 -6.75
CA THR A 226 -7.93 -1.51 -7.58
C THR A 226 -8.32 -2.12 -8.95
N GLY A 227 -7.96 -3.37 -9.22
CA GLY A 227 -8.30 -4.09 -10.45
C GLY A 227 -8.59 -5.56 -10.16
N LEU A 228 -7.78 -6.45 -10.75
CA LEU A 228 -7.91 -7.91 -10.64
C LEU A 228 -7.95 -8.38 -9.18
N GLN A 229 -8.74 -9.40 -8.86
CA GLN A 229 -8.77 -10.00 -7.53
C GLN A 229 -8.24 -11.44 -7.55
N PHE A 230 -7.67 -11.90 -6.44
CA PHE A 230 -7.24 -13.30 -6.28
C PHE A 230 -8.24 -14.10 -5.46
N ARG A 231 -8.43 -15.37 -5.86
CA ARG A 231 -9.39 -16.26 -5.22
C ARG A 231 -8.84 -16.78 -3.88
N PRO A 232 -9.51 -16.51 -2.74
CA PRO A 232 -9.07 -16.99 -1.43
C PRO A 232 -9.05 -18.52 -1.34
N GLY A 233 -8.15 -19.06 -0.51
CA GLY A 233 -8.07 -20.49 -0.22
C GLY A 233 -7.62 -21.37 -1.40
N SER A 234 -7.08 -20.77 -2.46
CA SER A 234 -6.64 -21.50 -3.65
C SER A 234 -5.26 -22.13 -3.44
N ARG A 235 -5.05 -23.31 -4.01
CA ARG A 235 -3.75 -24.00 -3.96
C ARG A 235 -2.78 -23.52 -5.04
N GLU A 236 -3.32 -23.20 -6.20
CA GLU A 236 -2.62 -22.67 -7.37
C GLU A 236 -3.15 -21.27 -7.69
N PHE A 237 -2.46 -20.55 -8.56
CA PHE A 237 -2.90 -19.24 -9.04
C PHE A 237 -4.35 -19.31 -9.53
N ALA A 238 -5.20 -18.44 -8.98
CA ALA A 238 -6.59 -18.35 -9.36
C ALA A 238 -7.10 -16.93 -9.14
N VAL A 239 -7.86 -16.44 -10.11
CA VAL A 239 -8.49 -15.12 -10.07
C VAL A 239 -9.93 -15.22 -9.56
N ASP A 240 -10.42 -14.08 -9.10
CA ASP A 240 -11.75 -13.88 -8.51
C ASP A 240 -12.50 -12.80 -9.28
N ASP A 241 -13.81 -12.94 -9.41
CA ASP A 241 -14.69 -12.02 -10.12
C ASP A 241 -15.18 -10.86 -9.24
N ARG A 242 -14.78 -10.84 -7.96
CA ARG A 242 -15.08 -9.73 -7.06
C ARG A 242 -14.65 -8.39 -7.65
N PRO A 243 -15.43 -7.32 -7.45
CA PRO A 243 -15.10 -6.02 -7.99
C PRO A 243 -13.82 -5.44 -7.37
N PRO A 244 -13.19 -4.47 -8.06
CA PRO A 244 -12.15 -3.62 -7.49
C PRO A 244 -12.53 -3.01 -6.14
N GLY A 245 -11.53 -2.72 -5.31
CA GLY A 245 -11.79 -2.10 -4.01
C GLY A 245 -10.64 -1.23 -3.50
N TYR A 246 -10.92 -0.62 -2.35
CA TYR A 246 -9.97 0.15 -1.56
C TYR A 246 -10.32 0.03 -0.07
N ARG A 247 -9.47 0.55 0.80
CA ARG A 247 -9.74 0.63 2.24
C ARG A 247 -9.70 2.08 2.70
N TRP A 248 -10.65 2.49 3.53
CA TRP A 248 -10.49 3.72 4.31
C TRP A 248 -10.03 3.38 5.73
N LEU A 249 -9.23 4.26 6.33
CA LEU A 249 -8.81 4.15 7.72
C LEU A 249 -9.04 5.47 8.43
N HIS A 250 -9.61 5.40 9.62
CA HIS A 250 -9.69 6.48 10.59
C HIS A 250 -8.68 6.18 11.70
N LEU A 251 -7.68 7.03 11.80
CA LEU A 251 -6.62 6.92 12.79
C LEU A 251 -6.87 7.91 13.91
N ASP A 252 -7.32 7.41 15.05
CA ASP A 252 -7.73 8.23 16.19
C ASP A 252 -6.52 8.76 16.98
N ALA A 253 -6.70 9.90 17.65
CA ALA A 253 -5.65 10.55 18.41
C ALA A 253 -5.07 9.72 19.57
N ASP A 254 -5.77 8.68 20.02
CA ASP A 254 -5.38 7.73 21.08
C ASP A 254 -4.78 6.41 20.56
N GLY A 255 -4.67 6.27 19.23
CA GLY A 255 -4.10 5.10 18.58
C GLY A 255 -5.14 4.10 18.07
N GLY A 256 -6.43 4.38 18.22
CA GLY A 256 -7.50 3.61 17.60
C GLY A 256 -7.40 3.59 16.07
N ILE A 257 -7.76 2.46 15.47
CA ILE A 257 -7.87 2.29 14.02
C ILE A 257 -9.27 1.73 13.72
N ASP A 258 -10.13 2.57 13.16
CA ASP A 258 -11.37 2.16 12.53
C ASP A 258 -11.17 2.08 11.01
N THR A 259 -11.77 1.09 10.36
CA THR A 259 -11.52 0.80 8.95
C THR A 259 -12.57 -0.11 8.35
N ASP A 260 -12.82 0.07 7.06
CA ASP A 260 -13.58 -0.89 6.25
C ASP A 260 -13.05 -0.92 4.81
N VAL A 261 -13.39 -1.99 4.10
CA VAL A 261 -13.12 -2.18 2.68
C VAL A 261 -14.35 -1.80 1.88
N VAL A 262 -14.16 -0.94 0.89
CA VAL A 262 -15.20 -0.58 -0.07
C VAL A 262 -14.92 -1.30 -1.38
N ARG A 263 -15.96 -1.93 -1.92
CA ARG A 263 -15.95 -2.55 -3.25
C ARG A 263 -16.79 -1.72 -4.20
N LEU A 264 -16.28 -1.54 -5.41
CA LEU A 264 -17.01 -0.87 -6.48
C LEU A 264 -18.13 -1.78 -7.03
N PRO A 265 -19.12 -1.24 -7.75
CA PRO A 265 -20.13 -2.04 -8.44
C PRO A 265 -19.53 -3.05 -9.44
N ALA A 266 -20.10 -4.26 -9.49
CA ALA A 266 -19.59 -5.38 -10.29
C ALA A 266 -19.60 -5.17 -11.81
N ALA A 267 -20.41 -4.24 -12.34
CA ALA A 267 -20.55 -4.00 -13.77
C ALA A 267 -19.32 -3.35 -14.45
N MET A 268 -18.22 -3.15 -13.72
CA MET A 268 -17.01 -2.48 -14.21
C MET A 268 -15.85 -3.45 -14.51
N HIS A 269 -16.09 -4.76 -14.51
CA HIS A 269 -15.01 -5.75 -14.48
C HIS A 269 -15.35 -7.00 -15.30
N ASP A 270 -14.71 -7.16 -16.46
CA ASP A 270 -14.66 -8.42 -17.21
C ASP A 270 -13.36 -9.13 -16.84
N VAL A 271 -13.45 -10.28 -16.15
CA VAL A 271 -12.28 -11.07 -15.71
C VAL A 271 -12.17 -12.33 -16.55
N ASP A 272 -10.97 -12.59 -17.05
CA ASP A 272 -10.63 -13.89 -17.61
C ASP A 272 -10.33 -14.90 -16.48
N LEU A 273 -11.39 -15.61 -16.06
CA LEU A 273 -11.30 -16.62 -15.00
C LEU A 273 -10.46 -17.85 -15.38
N GLU A 274 -10.11 -18.02 -16.66
CA GLU A 274 -9.28 -19.13 -17.15
C GLU A 274 -7.79 -18.75 -17.24
N CYS A 275 -7.42 -17.53 -16.83
CA CYS A 275 -6.04 -17.07 -16.87
C CYS A 275 -5.11 -17.96 -16.02
N GLY A 276 -4.12 -18.57 -16.68
CA GLY A 276 -3.22 -19.55 -16.07
C GLY A 276 -1.99 -18.98 -15.34
N GLY A 277 -1.86 -17.66 -15.17
CA GLY A 277 -0.72 -17.09 -14.45
C GLY A 277 -0.72 -15.57 -14.25
N TYR A 278 0.12 -15.15 -13.31
CA TYR A 278 0.42 -13.77 -12.93
C TYR A 278 1.89 -13.48 -13.23
N ARG A 279 2.20 -12.79 -14.34
CA ARG A 279 3.59 -12.45 -14.71
C ARG A 279 3.66 -11.08 -15.33
#